data_AF-A0A7M4DNG9-F1
#
_entry.id   AF-A0A7M4DNG9-F1
#
_cell.length_a   1.000
_cell.length_b   1.000
_cell.length_c   1.000
_cell.angle_alpha   90.00
_cell.angle_beta   90.00
_cell.angle_gamma   90.00
#
_symmetry.space_group_name_H-M   'P 1'
#
loop_
_entity.id
_entity.type
_entity.pdbx_description
1 polymer ?
#
loop_
_entity_poly.entity_id
_entity_poly.type
_entity_poly.pdbx_seq_one_letter_code
_entity_poly.pdbx_strand_id
1 'polypeptide(L)'
;MTESVSERDPERTAAYEAAAQVSGPLTVALRILRIPAVLYGLVPVVPLIGIAWIAVGADGWTRLILLALALAGAVFSVLFLHRVRQYWRAADDRAELATQFTGLFDLMDVSLEILARIADLAERGGLRLIRRLRALWGVITIPDHVNNHIESFDRARWFVPPAIGETVGMLTVNLWLSIGSWAAFLILLPLRATGTL
;
A
#
# COMPACT_ATOMS: atom_id res chain seq x y z
N MET A 1 15.57 -45.95 3.82
CA MET A 1 16.63 -44.96 4.10
C MET A 1 16.23 -43.69 3.34
N THR A 2 15.16 -42.95 3.67
CA THR A 2 14.75 -42.33 4.94
C THR A 2 15.88 -41.57 5.61
N GLU A 3 16.47 -40.66 4.83
CA GLU A 3 17.29 -39.57 5.32
C GLU A 3 16.36 -38.63 6.10
N SER A 4 16.43 -38.79 7.41
CA SER A 4 15.70 -38.05 8.41
C SER A 4 15.95 -36.55 8.28
N VAL A 5 14.91 -35.80 7.97
CA VAL A 5 14.24 -34.69 8.70
C VAL A 5 14.88 -34.18 10.04
N SER A 6 16.12 -34.53 10.38
CA SER A 6 16.73 -34.42 11.71
C SER A 6 17.56 -33.14 11.94
N GLU A 7 17.61 -32.21 10.99
CA GLU A 7 18.26 -30.92 11.20
C GLU A 7 17.39 -29.83 10.57
N ARG A 8 16.17 -29.67 11.09
CA ARG A 8 15.52 -28.36 11.02
C ARG A 8 16.37 -27.45 11.89
N ASP A 9 17.27 -26.74 11.23
CA ASP A 9 18.09 -25.68 11.79
C ASP A 9 17.24 -24.85 12.78
N PRO A 10 17.53 -24.92 14.10
CA PRO A 10 16.67 -24.33 15.13
C PRO A 10 16.46 -22.83 14.89
N GLU A 11 17.46 -22.16 14.29
CA GLU A 11 17.43 -20.76 13.89
C GLU A 11 16.39 -20.48 12.79
N ARG A 12 16.25 -21.39 11.80
CA ARG A 12 15.23 -21.26 10.73
C ARG A 12 13.82 -21.48 11.25
N THR A 13 13.62 -22.42 12.17
CA THR A 13 12.33 -22.60 12.84
C THR A 13 11.95 -21.40 13.71
N ALA A 14 12.90 -20.83 14.45
CA ALA A 14 12.68 -19.62 15.24
C ALA A 14 12.35 -18.39 14.36
N ALA A 15 13.04 -18.23 13.23
CA ALA A 15 12.76 -17.18 12.26
C ALA A 15 11.36 -17.33 11.62
N TYR A 16 10.94 -18.56 11.31
CA TYR A 16 9.61 -18.85 10.80
C TYR A 16 8.52 -18.56 11.85
N GLU A 17 8.73 -18.95 13.11
CA GLU A 17 7.80 -18.64 14.20
C GLU A 17 7.66 -17.13 14.43
N ALA A 18 8.76 -16.38 14.44
CA ALA A 18 8.75 -14.93 14.51
C ALA A 18 7.99 -14.29 13.33
N ALA A 19 8.23 -14.76 12.10
CA ALA A 19 7.51 -14.30 10.91
C ALA A 19 6.01 -14.66 10.94
N ALA A 20 5.66 -15.85 11.46
CA ALA A 20 4.29 -16.28 11.65
C ALA A 20 3.56 -15.44 12.71
N GLN A 21 4.27 -15.03 13.77
CA GLN A 21 3.74 -14.19 14.84
C GLN A 21 3.48 -12.75 14.36
N VAL A 22 4.31 -12.20 13.47
CA VAL A 22 4.12 -10.87 12.86
C VAL A 22 3.07 -10.87 11.75
N SER A 23 3.01 -11.93 10.93
CA SER A 23 2.08 -12.02 9.78
C SER A 23 0.61 -12.08 10.20
N GLY A 24 0.29 -12.66 11.36
CA GLY A 24 -1.10 -12.76 11.85
C GLY A 24 -1.76 -11.41 12.10
N PRO A 25 -1.22 -10.59 13.02
CA PRO A 25 -1.70 -9.23 13.27
C PRO A 25 -1.69 -8.37 12.01
N LEU A 26 -0.68 -8.53 11.13
CA LEU A 26 -0.59 -7.80 9.87
C LEU A 26 -1.76 -8.14 8.93
N THR A 27 -2.08 -9.41 8.72
CA THR A 27 -3.24 -9.83 7.92
C THR A 27 -4.56 -9.31 8.49
N VAL A 28 -4.73 -9.35 9.82
CA VAL A 28 -5.93 -8.80 10.47
C VAL A 28 -6.02 -7.29 10.28
N ALA A 29 -4.92 -6.56 10.51
CA ALA A 29 -4.86 -5.12 10.32
C ALA A 29 -5.19 -4.73 8.87
N LEU A 30 -4.63 -5.44 7.88
CA LEU A 30 -4.91 -5.20 6.46
C LEU A 30 -6.37 -5.54 6.09
N ARG A 31 -6.94 -6.58 6.70
CA ARG A 31 -8.34 -6.95 6.50
C ARG A 31 -9.31 -5.92 7.08
N ILE A 32 -8.99 -5.30 8.21
CA ILE A 32 -9.77 -4.20 8.78
C ILE A 32 -9.59 -2.94 7.92
N LEU A 33 -8.35 -2.65 7.50
CA LEU A 33 -8.02 -1.47 6.71
C LEU A 33 -8.56 -1.55 5.27
N ARG A 34 -9.03 -2.72 4.84
CA ARG A 34 -9.58 -2.93 3.49
C ARG A 34 -10.76 -2.02 3.18
N ILE A 35 -11.74 -1.94 4.08
CA ILE A 35 -12.94 -1.14 3.84
C ILE A 35 -12.60 0.36 3.82
N PRO A 36 -11.89 0.91 4.82
CA PRO A 36 -11.46 2.31 4.79
C PRO A 36 -10.63 2.68 3.55
N ALA A 37 -9.71 1.81 3.12
CA ALA A 37 -8.86 2.10 1.97
C ALA A 37 -9.63 2.17 0.64
N VAL A 38 -10.61 1.28 0.43
CA VAL A 38 -11.47 1.35 -0.76
C VAL A 38 -12.44 2.52 -0.70
N LEU A 39 -13.05 2.78 0.46
CA LEU A 39 -13.91 3.96 0.63
C LEU A 39 -13.13 5.24 0.31
N TYR A 40 -11.90 5.35 0.81
CA TYR A 40 -11.01 6.46 0.52
C TYR A 40 -10.65 6.57 -0.96
N GLY A 41 -10.36 5.45 -1.63
CA GLY A 41 -10.09 5.42 -3.07
C GLY A 41 -11.30 5.79 -3.94
N LEU A 42 -12.52 5.68 -3.40
CA LEU A 42 -13.77 6.04 -4.09
C LEU A 42 -14.18 7.51 -3.89
N VAL A 43 -13.63 8.20 -2.89
CA VAL A 43 -13.92 9.63 -2.63
C VAL A 43 -13.79 10.53 -3.87
N PRO A 44 -12.72 10.44 -4.69
CA PRO A 44 -12.58 11.30 -5.87
C PRO A 44 -13.51 10.90 -7.03
N VAL A 45 -14.09 9.69 -7.02
CA VAL A 45 -14.91 9.19 -8.14
C VAL A 45 -16.18 10.02 -8.31
N VAL A 46 -16.82 10.40 -7.19
CA VAL A 46 -18.06 11.20 -7.19
C VAL A 46 -17.89 12.55 -7.91
N PRO A 47 -16.94 13.43 -7.51
CA PRO A 47 -16.75 14.69 -8.21
C PRO A 47 -16.24 14.51 -9.64
N LEU A 48 -15.45 13.46 -9.94
CA LEU A 48 -15.00 13.18 -11.31
C LEU A 48 -16.17 12.84 -12.25
N ILE A 49 -17.14 12.05 -11.79
CA ILE A 49 -18.36 11.78 -12.54
C ILE A 49 -19.16 13.08 -12.75
N GLY A 50 -19.25 13.91 -11.71
CA GLY A 50 -19.88 15.22 -11.80
C GLY A 50 -19.23 16.14 -12.84
N ILE A 51 -17.90 16.21 -12.85
CA ILE A 51 -17.12 16.97 -13.84
C ILE A 51 -17.34 16.42 -15.25
N ALA A 52 -17.31 15.10 -15.42
CA ALA A 52 -17.60 14.46 -16.70
C ALA A 52 -19.02 14.77 -17.20
N TRP A 53 -20.01 14.78 -16.30
CA TRP A 53 -21.38 15.15 -16.62
C TRP A 53 -21.51 16.62 -17.04
N ILE A 54 -20.84 17.54 -16.33
CA ILE A 54 -20.77 18.95 -16.72
C ILE A 54 -20.13 19.09 -18.11
N ALA A 55 -19.10 18.31 -18.41
CA ALA A 55 -18.42 18.35 -19.70
C ALA A 55 -19.33 18.00 -20.88
N VAL A 56 -20.31 17.10 -20.70
CA VAL A 56 -21.27 16.74 -21.76
C VAL A 56 -22.09 17.95 -22.22
N GLY A 57 -22.37 18.88 -21.30
CA GLY A 57 -23.13 20.09 -21.59
C GLY A 57 -22.29 21.29 -22.05
N ALA A 58 -20.97 21.17 -22.03
CA ALA A 58 -20.04 22.24 -22.42
C ALA A 58 -19.67 22.13 -23.90
N ASP A 59 -19.34 23.27 -24.52
CA ASP A 59 -18.93 23.35 -25.92
C ASP A 59 -17.43 23.62 -26.10
N GLY A 60 -16.93 23.26 -27.28
CA GLY A 60 -15.58 23.58 -27.74
C GLY A 60 -14.45 22.95 -26.90
N TRP A 61 -13.40 23.75 -26.65
CA TRP A 61 -12.20 23.32 -25.91
C TRP A 61 -12.48 23.00 -24.45
N THR A 62 -13.45 23.67 -23.83
CA THR A 62 -13.81 23.47 -22.43
C THR A 62 -14.27 22.02 -22.19
N ARG A 63 -15.08 21.46 -23.08
CA ARG A 63 -15.47 20.04 -23.03
C ARG A 63 -14.26 19.10 -23.05
N LEU A 64 -13.31 19.34 -23.96
CA LEU A 64 -12.13 18.49 -24.10
C LEU A 64 -11.26 18.55 -22.83
N ILE A 65 -11.07 19.74 -22.26
CA ILE A 65 -10.29 19.93 -21.03
C ILE A 65 -10.95 19.23 -19.84
N LEU A 66 -12.26 19.39 -19.66
CA LEU A 66 -13.00 18.76 -18.56
C LEU A 66 -13.02 17.22 -18.68
N LEU A 67 -13.20 16.70 -19.90
CA LEU A 67 -13.13 15.26 -20.15
C LEU A 67 -11.71 14.72 -19.90
N ALA A 68 -10.68 15.42 -20.36
CA ALA A 68 -9.29 15.01 -20.13
C ALA A 68 -8.96 14.97 -18.63
N LEU A 69 -9.43 15.98 -17.86
CA LEU A 69 -9.24 16.03 -16.42
C LEU A 69 -9.99 14.90 -15.70
N ALA A 70 -11.25 14.66 -16.07
CA ALA A 70 -12.06 13.58 -15.51
C ALA A 70 -11.44 12.20 -15.81
N LEU A 71 -10.96 12.00 -17.05
CA LEU A 71 -10.31 10.77 -17.47
C LEU A 71 -8.99 10.54 -16.73
N ALA A 72 -8.14 11.57 -16.62
CA ALA A 72 -6.87 11.47 -15.90
C ALA A 72 -7.09 11.13 -14.42
N GLY A 73 -8.06 11.77 -13.78
CA GLY A 73 -8.45 11.47 -12.41
C GLY A 73 -8.98 10.04 -12.25
N ALA A 74 -9.83 9.59 -13.18
CA ALA A 74 -10.38 8.23 -13.16
C ALA A 74 -9.29 7.16 -13.32
N VAL A 75 -8.36 7.35 -14.27
CA VAL A 75 -7.20 6.47 -14.46
C VAL A 75 -6.39 6.39 -13.17
N PHE A 76 -6.10 7.52 -12.54
CA PHE A 76 -5.35 7.55 -11.29
C PHE A 76 -6.08 6.79 -10.16
N SER A 77 -7.39 7.01 -9.99
CA SER A 77 -8.19 6.28 -8.99
C SER A 77 -8.20 4.78 -9.23
N VAL A 78 -8.28 4.34 -10.49
CA VAL A 78 -8.21 2.92 -10.85
C VAL A 78 -6.84 2.33 -10.49
N LEU A 79 -5.74 3.04 -10.80
CA LEU A 79 -4.39 2.60 -10.44
C LEU A 79 -4.22 2.48 -8.92
N PHE A 80 -4.71 3.44 -8.15
CA PHE A 80 -4.68 3.40 -6.68
C PHE A 80 -5.44 2.18 -6.14
N LEU A 81 -6.67 1.95 -6.60
CA LEU A 81 -7.48 0.80 -6.18
C LEU A 81 -6.85 -0.53 -6.61
N HIS A 82 -6.24 -0.59 -7.79
CA HIS A 82 -5.50 -1.77 -8.25
C HIS A 82 -4.36 -2.10 -7.29
N ARG A 83 -3.61 -1.08 -6.87
CA ARG A 83 -2.48 -1.26 -5.96
C ARG A 83 -2.94 -1.68 -4.57
N VAL A 84 -3.98 -1.04 -4.03
CA VAL A 84 -4.63 -1.47 -2.77
C VAL A 84 -5.06 -2.94 -2.84
N ARG A 85 -5.60 -3.39 -3.98
CA ARG A 85 -5.97 -4.79 -4.20
C ARG A 85 -4.76 -5.73 -4.24
N GLN A 86 -3.62 -5.31 -4.79
CA GLN A 86 -2.38 -6.11 -4.79
C GLN A 86 -1.87 -6.33 -3.37
N TYR A 87 -1.88 -5.30 -2.51
CA TYR A 87 -1.54 -5.42 -1.10
C TYR A 87 -2.42 -6.44 -0.35
N TRP A 88 -3.71 -6.48 -0.66
CA TRP A 88 -4.62 -7.45 -0.04
C TRP A 88 -4.38 -8.86 -0.53
N ARG A 89 -4.18 -9.05 -1.85
CA ARG A 89 -3.84 -10.36 -2.41
C ARG A 89 -2.55 -10.91 -1.81
N ALA A 90 -1.55 -10.04 -1.60
CA ALA A 90 -0.31 -10.43 -0.96
C ALA A 90 -0.53 -10.89 0.49
N ALA A 91 -1.48 -10.31 1.22
CA ALA A 91 -1.76 -10.61 2.62
C ALA A 91 -2.78 -11.75 2.86
N ASP A 92 -3.43 -12.24 1.81
CA ASP A 92 -4.58 -13.16 1.91
C ASP A 92 -4.16 -14.56 2.39
N ASP A 93 -2.99 -15.04 1.96
CA ASP A 93 -2.44 -16.31 2.43
C ASP A 93 -1.16 -16.11 3.25
N ARG A 94 -1.40 -16.26 4.56
CA ARG A 94 -0.48 -16.02 5.67
C ARG A 94 0.69 -17.00 5.69
N ALA A 95 0.48 -18.24 5.28
CA ALA A 95 1.51 -19.28 5.35
C ALA A 95 2.60 -19.03 4.30
N GLU A 96 2.19 -18.69 3.08
CA GLU A 96 3.13 -18.33 2.01
C GLU A 96 3.82 -16.99 2.32
N LEU A 97 3.11 -16.03 2.91
CA LEU A 97 3.69 -14.76 3.35
C LEU A 97 4.77 -14.95 4.43
N ALA A 98 4.52 -15.80 5.44
CA ALA A 98 5.50 -16.11 6.49
C ALA A 98 6.75 -16.77 5.88
N THR A 99 6.57 -17.68 4.93
CA THR A 99 7.66 -18.36 4.21
C THR A 99 8.51 -17.36 3.41
N GLN A 100 7.88 -16.44 2.68
CA GLN A 100 8.60 -15.43 1.91
C GLN A 100 9.29 -14.40 2.82
N PHE A 101 8.72 -14.06 3.98
CA PHE A 101 9.40 -13.23 4.97
C PHE A 101 10.62 -13.92 5.57
N THR A 102 10.56 -15.22 5.88
CA THR A 102 11.73 -15.97 6.33
C THR A 102 12.85 -15.92 5.28
N GLY A 103 12.53 -16.13 4.00
CA GLY A 103 13.51 -16.02 2.91
C GLY A 103 14.06 -14.59 2.74
N LEU A 104 13.22 -13.56 2.93
CA LEU A 104 13.65 -12.18 2.88
C LEU A 104 14.57 -11.80 4.07
N PHE A 105 14.30 -12.32 5.26
CA PHE A 105 15.16 -12.09 6.43
C PHE A 105 16.51 -12.80 6.32
N ASP A 106 16.53 -14.00 5.76
CA ASP A 106 17.76 -14.74 5.42
C ASP A 106 18.60 -13.93 4.40
N LEU A 107 17.95 -13.35 3.39
CA LEU A 107 18.60 -12.52 2.37
C LEU A 107 19.13 -11.18 2.92
N MET A 108 18.47 -10.59 3.90
CA MET A 108 18.90 -9.32 4.48
C MET A 108 19.96 -9.49 5.59
N ASP A 109 20.37 -10.72 5.90
CA ASP A 109 21.28 -11.07 7.00
C ASP A 109 20.90 -10.35 8.32
N VAL A 110 19.59 -10.21 8.54
CA VAL A 110 19.08 -9.49 9.71
C VAL A 110 19.17 -10.44 10.89
N SER A 111 20.04 -10.12 11.85
CA SER A 111 20.22 -10.96 13.03
C SER A 111 18.88 -11.21 13.73
N LEU A 112 18.69 -12.45 14.21
CA LEU A 112 17.53 -12.86 15.02
C LEU A 112 17.26 -11.91 16.19
N GLU A 113 18.28 -11.21 16.66
CA GLU A 113 18.18 -10.23 17.74
C GLU A 113 17.41 -8.96 17.32
N ILE A 114 17.56 -8.52 16.06
CA ILE A 114 16.79 -7.40 15.50
C ILE A 114 15.33 -7.82 15.28
N LEU A 115 15.10 -9.05 14.81
CA LEU A 115 13.76 -9.62 14.65
C LEU A 115 13.04 -9.76 15.99
N ALA A 116 13.73 -10.27 17.02
CA ALA A 116 13.20 -10.36 18.38
C ALA A 116 12.89 -8.98 18.97
N ARG A 117 13.74 -7.97 18.73
CA ARG A 117 13.47 -6.58 19.13
C ARG A 117 12.27 -5.99 18.41
N ILE A 118 12.05 -6.32 17.14
CA ILE A 118 10.87 -5.89 16.37
C ILE A 118 9.60 -6.57 16.89
N ALA A 119 9.67 -7.87 17.22
CA ALA A 119 8.56 -8.63 17.81
C ALA A 119 8.17 -8.13 19.21
N ASP A 120 9.14 -7.92 20.11
CA ASP A 120 8.91 -7.32 21.45
C ASP A 120 8.41 -5.87 21.34
N LEU A 121 8.81 -5.13 20.30
CA LEU A 121 8.21 -3.82 20.00
C LEU A 121 6.75 -3.93 19.54
N ALA A 122 6.42 -4.92 18.70
CA ALA A 122 5.07 -5.12 18.18
C ALA A 122 4.06 -5.51 19.28
N GLU A 123 4.49 -6.24 20.31
CA GLU A 123 3.66 -6.58 21.48
C GLU A 123 3.30 -5.34 22.34
N ARG A 124 4.15 -4.30 22.37
CA ARG A 124 3.98 -3.12 23.23
C ARG A 124 3.17 -1.98 22.59
N GLY A 125 2.17 -2.31 21.78
CA GLY A 125 1.43 -1.44 20.86
C GLY A 125 1.15 0.02 21.28
N GLY A 126 1.22 0.95 20.30
CA GLY A 126 0.80 2.35 20.48
C GLY A 126 1.27 3.33 19.39
N LEU A 127 0.79 4.58 19.42
CA LEU A 127 1.16 5.65 18.46
C LEU A 127 2.66 6.00 18.44
N ARG A 128 3.39 5.75 19.53
CA ARG A 128 4.86 5.89 19.59
C ARG A 128 5.59 4.79 18.83
N LEU A 129 4.98 3.62 18.66
CA LEU A 129 5.53 2.49 17.90
C LEU A 129 5.72 2.87 16.44
N ILE A 130 4.74 3.53 15.83
CA ILE A 130 4.80 3.97 14.42
C ILE A 130 5.95 4.97 14.19
N ARG A 131 6.17 5.89 15.13
CA ARG A 131 7.29 6.84 15.05
C ARG A 131 8.65 6.14 15.20
N ARG A 132 8.75 5.13 16.06
CA ARG A 132 10.00 4.36 16.29
C ARG A 132 10.29 3.37 15.16
N LEU A 133 9.28 2.68 14.65
CA LEU A 133 9.37 1.86 13.43
C LEU A 133 9.82 2.71 12.25
N ARG A 134 9.25 3.92 12.07
CA ARG A 134 9.70 4.85 11.02
C ARG A 134 11.16 5.28 11.20
N ALA A 135 11.61 5.49 12.44
CA ALA A 135 12.99 5.85 12.73
C ALA A 135 13.96 4.67 12.48
N LEU A 136 13.60 3.45 12.87
CA LEU A 136 14.36 2.24 12.53
C LEU A 136 14.42 2.02 11.01
N TRP A 137 13.31 2.25 10.32
CA TRP A 137 13.24 2.16 8.86
C TRP A 137 14.06 3.23 8.14
N GLY A 138 14.29 4.40 8.75
CA GLY A 138 15.19 5.42 8.19
C GLY A 138 16.68 5.04 8.27
N VAL A 139 17.04 4.05 9.08
CA VAL A 139 18.42 3.57 9.30
C VAL A 139 18.72 2.29 8.52
N ILE A 140 17.69 1.49 8.19
CA ILE A 140 17.83 0.31 7.32
C ILE A 140 18.07 0.79 5.88
N THR A 141 19.34 1.00 5.54
CA THR A 141 19.80 1.14 4.17
C THR A 141 19.81 -0.26 3.59
N ILE A 142 18.83 -0.58 2.75
CA ILE A 142 18.78 -1.86 2.03
C ILE A 142 20.02 -1.90 1.14
N PRO A 143 20.94 -2.85 1.33
CA PRO A 143 22.12 -2.92 0.48
C PRO A 143 21.71 -3.34 -0.94
N ASP A 144 22.35 -2.74 -1.97
CA ASP A 144 21.92 -2.83 -3.38
C ASP A 144 21.73 -4.27 -3.90
N HIS A 145 22.44 -5.24 -3.33
CA HIS A 145 22.31 -6.66 -3.69
C HIS A 145 20.95 -7.29 -3.29
N VAL A 146 20.30 -6.75 -2.26
CA VAL A 146 18.95 -7.16 -1.83
C VAL A 146 17.91 -6.56 -2.77
N ASN A 147 18.12 -5.33 -3.26
CA ASN A 147 17.18 -4.65 -4.18
C ASN A 147 16.96 -5.44 -5.49
N ASN A 148 18.02 -6.06 -6.01
CA ASN A 148 17.94 -6.92 -7.21
C ASN A 148 17.21 -8.26 -6.99
N HIS A 149 17.08 -8.71 -5.74
CA HIS A 149 16.45 -9.99 -5.38
C HIS A 149 15.10 -9.82 -4.67
N ILE A 150 14.73 -8.62 -4.24
CA ILE A 150 13.39 -8.34 -3.67
C ILE A 150 12.28 -8.65 -4.68
N GLU A 151 12.54 -8.44 -5.98
CA GLU A 151 11.58 -8.72 -7.04
C GLU A 151 11.23 -10.21 -7.18
N SER A 152 12.07 -11.13 -6.69
CA SER A 152 11.78 -12.57 -6.75
C SER A 152 10.74 -13.02 -5.72
N PHE A 153 10.35 -12.16 -4.78
CA PHE A 153 9.30 -12.45 -3.80
C PHE A 153 7.97 -11.82 -4.23
N ASP A 154 7.00 -12.65 -4.63
CA ASP A 154 5.72 -12.17 -5.16
C ASP A 154 4.88 -11.35 -4.15
N ARG A 155 4.93 -11.72 -2.87
CA ARG A 155 4.07 -11.19 -1.81
C ARG A 155 4.84 -10.33 -0.82
N ALA A 156 6.03 -10.77 -0.38
CA ALA A 156 6.81 -10.04 0.62
C ALA A 156 7.30 -8.68 0.09
N ARG A 157 7.58 -8.55 -1.21
CA ARG A 157 8.06 -7.29 -1.85
C ARG A 157 7.19 -6.08 -1.56
N TRP A 158 5.87 -6.27 -1.43
CA TRP A 158 4.92 -5.18 -1.19
C TRP A 158 5.11 -4.53 0.18
N PHE A 159 5.66 -5.27 1.14
CA PHE A 159 5.90 -4.82 2.51
C PHE A 159 7.31 -4.30 2.74
N VAL A 160 8.13 -4.21 1.69
CA VAL A 160 9.50 -3.69 1.74
C VAL A 160 9.47 -2.17 1.44
N PRO A 161 10.35 -1.36 2.05
CA PRO A 161 10.36 0.11 1.96
C PRO A 161 10.12 0.76 0.59
N PRO A 162 10.67 0.33 -0.56
CA PRO A 162 10.41 1.01 -1.83
C PRO A 162 8.93 0.99 -2.19
N ALA A 163 8.26 -0.15 -2.00
CA ALA A 163 6.83 -0.28 -2.27
C ALA A 163 5.97 0.53 -1.28
N ILE A 164 6.37 0.58 0.00
CA ILE A 164 5.67 1.38 1.03
C ILE A 164 5.77 2.88 0.72
N GLY A 165 6.97 3.37 0.37
CA GLY A 165 7.21 4.78 0.05
C GLY A 165 6.37 5.24 -1.14
N GLU A 166 6.37 4.45 -2.22
CA GLU A 166 5.51 4.70 -3.36
C GLU A 166 4.02 4.68 -2.99
N THR A 167 3.60 3.81 -2.05
CA THR A 167 2.20 3.70 -1.63
C THR A 167 1.76 4.91 -0.83
N VAL A 168 2.63 5.40 0.07
CA VAL A 168 2.41 6.68 0.77
C VAL A 168 2.34 7.83 -0.24
N GLY A 169 3.22 7.85 -1.23
CA GLY A 169 3.17 8.84 -2.32
C GLY A 169 1.85 8.80 -3.08
N MET A 170 1.40 7.62 -3.50
CA MET A 170 0.09 7.46 -4.17
C MET A 170 -1.07 7.88 -3.27
N LEU A 171 -1.01 7.60 -1.96
CA LEU A 171 -2.03 8.02 -1.01
C LEU A 171 -2.06 9.55 -0.87
N THR A 172 -0.90 10.21 -0.82
CA THR A 172 -0.79 11.68 -0.84
C THR A 172 -1.34 12.27 -2.14
N VAL A 173 -1.03 11.68 -3.29
CA VAL A 173 -1.60 12.15 -4.57
C VAL A 173 -3.11 11.92 -4.61
N ASN A 174 -3.62 10.79 -4.13
CA ASN A 174 -5.07 10.54 -4.04
C ASN A 174 -5.78 11.54 -3.12
N LEU A 175 -5.12 11.96 -2.02
CA LEU A 175 -5.63 13.01 -1.14
C LEU A 175 -5.81 14.32 -1.89
N TRP A 176 -4.76 14.78 -2.57
CA TRP A 176 -4.81 16.03 -3.33
C TRP A 176 -5.76 15.95 -4.52
N LEU A 177 -5.83 14.81 -5.21
CA LEU A 177 -6.79 14.56 -6.26
C LEU A 177 -8.23 14.64 -5.73
N SER A 178 -8.49 14.07 -4.55
CA SER A 178 -9.80 14.15 -3.90
C SER A 178 -10.17 15.59 -3.56
N ILE A 179 -9.26 16.33 -2.91
CA ILE A 179 -9.49 17.74 -2.58
C ILE A 179 -9.71 18.58 -3.84
N GLY A 180 -8.84 18.42 -4.84
CA GLY A 180 -8.88 19.19 -6.09
C GLY A 180 -10.11 18.88 -6.93
N SER A 181 -10.51 17.61 -7.05
CA SER A 181 -11.72 17.22 -7.78
C SER A 181 -12.98 17.75 -7.13
N TRP A 182 -13.10 17.67 -5.80
CA TRP A 182 -14.23 18.26 -5.07
C TRP A 182 -14.27 19.78 -5.22
N ALA A 183 -13.14 20.46 -5.05
CA ALA A 183 -13.08 21.91 -5.23
C ALA A 183 -13.47 22.32 -6.66
N ALA A 184 -12.92 21.64 -7.68
CA ALA A 184 -13.27 21.88 -9.07
C ALA A 184 -14.75 21.64 -9.34
N PHE A 185 -15.30 20.52 -8.86
CA PHE A 185 -16.72 20.21 -9.04
C PHE A 185 -17.63 21.26 -8.40
N LEU A 186 -17.34 21.69 -7.16
CA LEU A 186 -18.13 22.70 -6.45
C LEU A 186 -18.05 24.09 -7.10
N ILE A 187 -16.98 24.39 -7.85
CA ILE A 187 -16.84 25.64 -8.61
C ILE A 187 -17.55 25.53 -9.97
N LEU A 188 -17.40 24.41 -10.67
CA LEU A 188 -17.95 24.19 -12.01
C LEU A 188 -19.48 24.04 -11.98
N LEU A 189 -20.04 23.43 -10.94
CA LEU A 189 -21.47 23.23 -10.77
C LEU A 189 -22.28 24.55 -10.84
N PRO A 190 -22.00 25.59 -10.03
CA PRO A 190 -22.72 26.85 -10.11
C PRO A 190 -22.45 27.62 -11.41
N LEU A 191 -21.24 27.55 -11.97
CA LEU A 191 -20.93 28.17 -13.26
C LEU A 191 -21.77 27.58 -14.42
N ARG A 192 -21.96 26.26 -14.39
CA ARG A 192 -22.88 25.59 -15.31
C ARG A 192 -24.33 25.99 -15.07
N ALA A 193 -24.74 26.12 -13.81
CA ALA A 193 -26.10 26.55 -13.47
C ALA A 193 -26.41 27.99 -13.90
N THR A 194 -25.40 28.87 -13.96
CA THR A 194 -25.55 30.26 -14.42
C THR A 194 -25.43 30.43 -15.93
N GLY A 195 -25.20 29.33 -16.68
CA GLY A 195 -25.06 29.36 -18.15
C GLY A 195 -23.74 29.97 -18.64
N THR A 196 -22.75 30.11 -17.76
CA THR A 196 -21.41 30.61 -18.13
C THR A 196 -20.51 29.52 -18.73
N LEU A 197 -20.92 28.25 -18.62
CA LEU A 197 -20.27 27.05 -19.12
C LEU A 197 -21.27 26.17 -19.87
#